data_AF-A0A0K1JIB8-F1
#
_entry.id   AF-A0A0K1JIB8-F1
#
_cell.length_a   1.000
_cell.length_b   1.000
_cell.length_c   1.000
_cell.angle_alpha   90.00
_cell.angle_beta   90.00
_cell.angle_gamma   90.00
#
_symmetry.space_group_name_H-M   'P 1'
#
loop_
_entity.id
_entity.type
_entity.pdbx_description
1 polymer ?
#
loop_
_entity_poly.entity_id
_entity_poly.type
_entity_poly.pdbx_seq_one_letter_code
_entity_poly.pdbx_strand_id
1 'polypeptide(L)' 'MSMGLFKKLHERSQAKIEKARQEGYTKALQSGASEEEARAEGDKAARRQKRRQAAIMGAVNS' A
#
# COMPACT_ATOMS: atom_id res chain seq x y z
N MET A 1 16.55 -1.64 23.42
CA MET A 1 16.19 -2.75 22.52
C MET A 1 14.81 -2.55 21.83
N SER A 2 14.43 -1.34 21.43
CA SER A 2 13.10 -1.05 20.87
C SER A 2 13.05 -0.88 19.34
N MET A 3 14.21 -0.77 18.66
CA MET A 3 14.26 -0.54 17.20
C MET A 3 13.72 -1.70 16.36
N GLY A 4 13.71 -2.93 16.87
CA GLY A 4 13.29 -4.11 16.11
C GLY A 4 11.79 -4.18 15.83
N LEU A 5 10.96 -3.66 16.74
CA LEU A 5 9.50 -3.67 16.59
C LEU A 5 9.03 -2.65 15.55
N PHE A 6 9.58 -1.43 15.58
CA PHE A 6 9.26 -0.40 14.58
C PHE A 6 9.73 -0.79 13.18
N LYS A 7 10.91 -1.41 13.06
CA LYS A 7 11.42 -1.91 11.77
C LYS A 7 10.51 -3.00 11.19
N LYS A 8 10.09 -3.98 12.01
CA LYS A 8 9.12 -5.01 11.60
C LYS A 8 7.76 -4.42 11.24
N LEU A 9 7.30 -3.40 11.96
CA LEU A 9 6.05 -2.72 11.65
C LEU A 9 6.12 -1.99 10.31
N HIS A 10 7.24 -1.32 10.05
CA HIS A 10 7.50 -0.60 8.81
C HIS A 10 7.61 -1.55 7.62
N GLU A 11 8.34 -2.67 7.75
CA GLU A 11 8.43 -3.74 6.74
C GLU A 11 7.05 -4.35 6.43
N ARG A 12 6.26 -4.65 7.46
CA ARG A 12 4.86 -5.11 7.29
C ARG A 12 3.98 -4.05 6.61
N SER A 13 4.24 -2.78 6.87
CA SER A 13 3.51 -1.66 6.27
C SER A 13 3.78 -1.58 4.76
N GLN A 14 5.04 -1.73 4.36
CA GLN A 14 5.43 -1.73 2.94
C GLN A 14 4.87 -2.93 2.21
N ALA A 15 4.95 -4.13 2.80
CA ALA A 15 4.34 -5.32 2.24
C ALA A 15 2.82 -5.14 2.00
N LYS A 16 2.11 -4.45 2.90
CA LYS A 16 0.68 -4.13 2.71
C LYS A 16 0.43 -3.13 1.58
N ILE A 17 1.31 -2.15 1.37
CA ILE A 17 1.19 -1.17 0.27
C ILE A 17 1.44 -1.88 -1.06
N GLU A 18 2.46 -2.73 -1.12
CA GLU A 18 2.86 -3.46 -2.31
C GLU A 18 1.83 -4.51 -2.71
N LYS A 19 1.24 -5.21 -1.73
CA LYS A 19 0.10 -6.10 -1.95
C LYS A 19 -1.11 -5.34 -2.51
N ALA A 20 -1.44 -4.17 -1.96
CA ALA A 20 -2.52 -3.33 -2.48
C ALA A 20 -2.25 -2.85 -3.93
N ARG A 21 -0.99 -2.59 -4.27
CA ARG A 21 -0.58 -2.25 -5.64
C ARG A 21 -0.82 -3.40 -6.60
N GLN A 22 -0.35 -4.59 -6.24
CA GLN A 22 -0.52 -5.80 -7.04
C GLN A 22 -1.99 -6.18 -7.18
N GLU A 23 -2.79 -6.10 -6.11
CA GLU A 23 -4.23 -6.37 -6.15
C GLU A 23 -4.97 -5.38 -7.05
N GLY A 24 -4.66 -4.08 -6.98
CA GLY A 24 -5.24 -3.08 -7.88
C GLY A 24 -4.87 -3.33 -9.35
N TYR A 25 -3.60 -3.64 -9.61
CA TYR A 25 -3.09 -3.96 -10.95
C TYR A 25 -3.76 -5.21 -11.53
N THR A 26 -3.71 -6.32 -10.79
CA THR A 26 -4.30 -7.60 -11.23
C THR A 26 -5.80 -7.51 -11.43
N LYS A 27 -6.52 -6.81 -10.56
CA LYS A 27 -7.96 -6.60 -10.71
C LYS A 27 -8.29 -5.78 -11.96
N ALA A 28 -7.51 -4.73 -12.25
CA ALA A 28 -7.69 -3.92 -13.45
C ALA A 28 -7.40 -4.73 -14.73
N LEU A 29 -6.32 -5.52 -14.75
CA LEU A 29 -6.06 -6.44 -15.86
C LEU A 29 -7.17 -7.48 -16.04
N GLN A 30 -7.66 -8.06 -14.94
CA GLN A 30 -8.78 -9.02 -14.98
C GLN A 30 -10.08 -8.39 -15.50
N SER A 31 -10.28 -7.09 -15.30
CA SER A 31 -11.41 -6.35 -15.88
C SER A 31 -11.22 -5.96 -17.35
N GLY A 32 -10.09 -6.34 -17.96
CA GLY A 32 -9.77 -6.02 -19.36
C GLY A 32 -9.17 -4.63 -19.57
N ALA A 33 -8.71 -3.96 -18.51
CA ALA A 33 -8.02 -2.68 -18.63
C ALA A 33 -6.65 -2.85 -19.30
N SER A 34 -6.19 -1.79 -19.95
CA SER A 34 -4.83 -1.75 -20.50
C SER A 34 -3.76 -1.83 -19.40
N GLU A 35 -2.53 -2.20 -19.75
CA GLU A 35 -1.43 -2.22 -18.77
C GLU A 35 -1.21 -0.85 -18.10
N GLU A 36 -1.36 0.25 -18.84
CA GLU A 36 -1.22 1.60 -18.28
C GLU A 36 -2.31 1.90 -17.25
N GLU A 37 -3.57 1.58 -17.56
CA GLU A 37 -4.69 1.77 -16.64
C GLU A 37 -4.55 0.87 -15.42
N ALA A 38 -4.11 -0.37 -15.60
CA ALA A 38 -3.86 -1.28 -14.50
C ALA A 38 -2.74 -0.78 -13.58
N ARG A 39 -1.66 -0.22 -14.14
CA ARG A 39 -0.59 0.41 -13.35
C ARG A 39 -1.13 1.62 -12.57
N ALA A 40 -1.95 2.45 -13.21
CA ALA A 40 -2.57 3.61 -12.57
C ALA A 40 -3.50 3.19 -11.40
N GLU A 41 -4.30 2.15 -11.58
CA GLU A 41 -5.22 1.66 -10.53
C GLU A 41 -4.44 1.00 -9.38
N GLY A 42 -3.39 0.24 -9.67
CA GLY A 42 -2.45 -0.28 -8.68
C GLY A 42 -1.76 0.83 -7.87
N ASP A 43 -1.25 1.87 -8.54
CA ASP A 43 -0.61 3.02 -7.88
C ASP A 43 -1.59 3.81 -7.01
N LYS A 44 -2.83 3.96 -7.45
CA LYS A 44 -3.90 4.60 -6.69
C LYS A 44 -4.25 3.80 -5.43
N ALA A 45 -4.32 2.47 -5.54
CA ALA A 45 -4.52 1.58 -4.39
C ALA A 45 -3.36 1.68 -3.39
N ALA A 46 -2.11 1.65 -3.88
CA ALA A 46 -0.91 1.82 -3.05
C ALA A 46 -0.90 3.17 -2.32
N ARG A 47 -1.22 4.27 -3.02
CA ARG A 47 -1.30 5.62 -2.43
C ARG A 47 -2.38 5.72 -1.35
N ARG A 48 -3.56 5.14 -1.56
CA ARG A 48 -4.62 5.09 -0.53
C ARG A 48 -4.15 4.33 0.71
N GLN A 49 -3.47 3.20 0.52
CA GLN A 49 -2.95 2.41 1.64
C GLN A 49 -1.85 3.15 2.40
N LYS A 50 -0.95 3.84 1.68
CA LYS A 50 0.08 4.69 2.28
C LYS A 50 -0.53 5.83 3.10
N ARG A 51 -1.56 6.51 2.59
CA ARG A 51 -2.28 7.57 3.33
C ARG A 51 -2.96 7.04 4.59
N ARG A 52 -3.62 5.87 4.51
CA ARG A 52 -4.22 5.22 5.69
C ARG A 52 -3.18 4.89 6.75
N GLN A 53 -2.03 4.35 6.36
CA GLN A 53 -0.94 4.07 7.29
C GLN A 53 -0.36 5.35 7.89
N ALA A 54 -0.17 6.40 7.09
CA ALA A 54 0.28 7.70 7.60
C ALA A 54 -0.73 8.32 8.57
N ALA A 55 -2.03 8.18 8.33
CA ALA A 55 -3.08 8.63 9.26
C ALA A 55 -3.07 7.83 10.56
N ILE A 56 -2.88 6.51 10.49
CA ILE A 56 -2.76 5.65 11.68
C ILE A 56 -1.50 6.00 12.48
N MET A 57 -0.35 6.19 11.82
CA MET A 57 0.88 6.62 12.51
C MET A 57 0.79 8.05 13.06
N GLY A 58 0.16 8.96 12.33
CA GLY A 58 -0.07 10.34 12.78
C GLY A 58 -1.00 10.41 13.99
N ALA A 59 -2.07 9.60 14.01
CA ALA A 59 -3.00 9.51 15.13
C ALA A 59 -2.41 8.79 16.37
N VAL A 60 -1.32 8.04 16.21
CA VAL A 60 -0.60 7.40 17.34
C VAL A 60 0.37 8.38 18.01
N ASN A 61 0.71 9.49 17.35
CA ASN A 61 1.64 10.51 17.84
C ASN A 61 0.96 11.82 18.31
N SER A 62 -0.37 11.87 18.34
CA SER A 62 -1.17 13.03 18.76
C SER A 62 -1.94 12.77 20.05
#